data_AF-A0A6V7K434-F1
#
_entry.id   AF-A0A6V7K434-F1
#
_cell.length_a   1.000
_cell.length_b   1.000
_cell.length_c   1.000
_cell.angle_alpha   90.00
_cell.angle_beta   90.00
_cell.angle_gamma   90.00
#
_symmetry.space_group_name_H-M   'P 1'
#
loop_
_entity.id
_entity.type
_entity.pdbx_description
1 polymer ?
#
loop_
_entity_poly.entity_id
_entity_poly.type
_entity_poly.pdbx_seq_one_letter_code
_entity_poly.pdbx_strand_id
1 'polypeptide(L)'
;VTQNFDCVFWCGDLNFRMAQPREEIIQWVTNTCWPTETAVNLSNDQLRMVLNEGSVLRGFEEGPITFPPTYKYDPGTQTFDSSSKQRTPSYTDRILFKGKTQPRGYMRRVSHESSNLHKDGHIECLVYDSVPSICTSDHKPVWGVFKTTVRPGIDT
;
A
#
# COMPACT_ATOMS: atom_id res chain seq x y z
N VAL A 1 -13.49 15.54 2.41
CA VAL A 1 -12.18 15.84 1.79
C VAL A 1 -11.83 14.83 0.70
N THR A 2 -11.71 13.53 0.99
CA THR A 2 -11.31 12.50 0.00
C THR A 2 -12.31 12.27 -1.15
N GLN A 3 -13.55 12.75 -1.04
CA GLN A 3 -14.58 12.64 -2.09
C GLN A 3 -14.47 13.74 -3.16
N ASN A 4 -13.64 14.76 -2.94
CA ASN A 4 -13.53 15.91 -3.85
C ASN A 4 -12.51 15.69 -4.97
N PHE A 5 -11.79 14.57 -4.95
CA PHE A 5 -10.72 14.25 -5.89
C PHE A 5 -11.06 12.98 -6.64
N ASP A 6 -10.68 12.92 -7.92
CA ASP A 6 -10.90 11.72 -8.74
C ASP A 6 -9.92 10.59 -8.37
N CYS A 7 -8.70 10.97 -7.95
CA CYS A 7 -7.67 10.08 -7.43
C CYS A 7 -7.15 10.61 -6.10
N VAL A 8 -7.13 9.78 -5.06
CA VAL A 8 -6.56 10.13 -3.76
C VAL A 8 -5.46 9.14 -3.44
N PHE A 9 -4.28 9.66 -3.10
CA PHE A 9 -3.17 8.89 -2.54
C PHE A 9 -3.01 9.27 -1.07
N TRP A 10 -2.82 8.27 -0.22
CA TRP A 10 -2.54 8.42 1.19
C TRP A 10 -1.30 7.60 1.52
N CYS A 11 -0.18 8.27 1.77
CA CYS A 11 1.10 7.60 1.95
C CYS A 11 1.98 8.25 3.02
N GLY A 12 2.93 7.46 3.53
CA GLY A 12 3.91 7.88 4.53
C GLY A 12 4.16 6.79 5.57
N ASP A 13 4.84 7.16 6.65
CA ASP A 13 4.94 6.35 7.87
C ASP A 13 3.59 6.40 8.62
N LEU A 14 2.75 5.38 8.38
CA LEU A 14 1.48 5.20 9.06
C LEU A 14 1.64 4.52 10.42
N ASN A 15 2.85 4.03 10.73
CA ASN A 15 3.27 3.46 12.00
C ASN A 15 2.50 2.23 12.51
N PHE A 16 1.70 1.58 11.65
CA PHE A 16 1.10 0.29 11.95
C PHE A 16 2.16 -0.81 12.02
N ARG A 17 1.96 -1.76 12.93
CA ARG A 17 2.94 -2.81 13.27
C ARG A 17 2.42 -4.20 12.92
N MET A 18 3.34 -5.13 12.76
CA MET A 18 3.00 -6.56 12.77
C MET A 18 2.57 -6.95 14.19
N ALA A 19 1.43 -7.62 14.31
CA ALA A 19 0.85 -8.06 15.58
C ALA A 19 1.36 -9.44 16.04
N GLN A 20 2.52 -9.88 15.53
CA GLN A 20 3.15 -11.16 15.87
C GLN A 20 4.42 -10.96 16.72
N PRO A 21 4.87 -11.99 17.45
CA PRO A 21 6.16 -11.99 18.15
C PRO A 21 7.32 -11.68 17.20
N ARG A 22 8.32 -10.95 17.71
CA ARG A 22 9.49 -10.52 16.92
C ARG A 22 10.22 -11.70 16.29
N GLU A 23 10.43 -12.75 17.06
CA GLU A 23 11.20 -13.93 16.67
C GLU A 23 10.56 -14.63 15.48
N GLU A 24 9.23 -14.74 15.46
CA GLU A 24 8.47 -15.29 14.33
C GLU A 24 8.66 -14.45 13.06
N ILE A 25 8.58 -13.12 13.18
CA ILE A 25 8.76 -12.22 12.05
C ILE A 25 10.20 -12.28 11.52
N ILE A 26 11.21 -12.28 12.39
CA ILE A 26 12.61 -12.41 11.99
C ILE A 26 12.85 -13.74 11.28
N GLN A 27 12.34 -14.84 11.83
CA GLN A 27 12.45 -16.17 11.23
C GLN A 27 11.79 -16.20 9.85
N TRP A 28 10.58 -15.65 9.72
CA TRP A 28 9.87 -15.56 8.46
C TRP A 28 10.63 -14.75 7.42
N VAL A 29 11.08 -13.54 7.75
CA VAL A 29 11.82 -12.67 6.82
C VAL A 29 13.13 -13.32 6.37
N THR A 30 13.85 -13.96 7.29
CA THR A 30 15.15 -14.62 7.00
C THR A 30 14.99 -15.83 6.09
N ASN A 31 13.88 -16.57 6.20
CA ASN A 31 13.63 -17.76 5.37
C ASN A 31 12.91 -17.44 4.05
N THR A 32 12.56 -16.17 3.82
CA THR A 32 11.87 -15.75 2.60
C THR A 32 12.88 -15.21 1.59
N CYS A 33 12.81 -15.69 0.35
CA CYS A 33 13.53 -15.08 -0.77
C CYS A 33 12.76 -13.84 -1.24
N TRP A 34 13.45 -12.70 -1.28
CA TRP A 34 12.88 -11.41 -1.68
C TRP A 34 13.45 -10.95 -3.03
N PRO A 35 12.66 -10.27 -3.88
CA PRO A 35 11.21 -10.09 -3.75
C PRO A 35 10.44 -11.42 -3.91
N THR A 36 9.25 -11.53 -3.32
CA THR A 36 8.40 -12.72 -3.46
C THR A 36 7.67 -12.70 -4.80
N GLU A 37 7.41 -13.89 -5.38
CA GLU A 37 6.63 -14.02 -6.62
C GLU A 37 5.15 -13.63 -6.45
N THR A 38 4.62 -13.79 -5.23
CA THR A 38 3.24 -13.46 -4.88
C THR A 38 3.18 -12.57 -3.64
N ALA A 39 2.07 -11.86 -3.46
CA ALA A 39 1.87 -10.98 -2.33
C ALA A 39 2.01 -11.73 -0.99
N VAL A 40 2.72 -11.13 -0.04
CA VAL A 40 2.90 -11.71 1.28
C VAL A 40 1.61 -11.71 2.09
N ASN A 41 1.43 -12.72 2.95
CA ASN A 41 0.29 -12.78 3.83
C ASN A 41 0.45 -11.78 4.99
N LEU A 42 -0.38 -10.73 4.97
CA LEU A 42 -0.42 -9.68 5.98
C LEU A 42 -1.66 -9.78 6.88
N SER A 43 -2.15 -10.98 7.18
CA SER A 43 -3.32 -11.17 8.05
C SER A 43 -3.13 -10.59 9.46
N ASN A 44 -1.89 -10.56 9.96
CA ASN A 44 -1.55 -10.01 11.27
C ASN A 44 -0.96 -8.59 11.21
N ASP A 45 -1.01 -7.93 10.05
CA ASP A 45 -0.63 -6.52 9.92
C ASP A 45 -1.77 -5.63 10.43
N GLN A 46 -1.47 -4.71 11.36
CA GLN A 46 -2.50 -3.87 11.98
C GLN A 46 -3.23 -2.99 10.96
N LEU A 47 -2.56 -2.47 9.93
CA LEU A 47 -3.23 -1.69 8.89
C LEU A 47 -4.20 -2.56 8.10
N ARG A 48 -3.77 -3.76 7.68
CA ARG A 48 -4.64 -4.71 6.95
C ARG A 48 -5.86 -5.10 7.77
N MET A 49 -5.72 -5.34 9.07
CA MET A 49 -6.85 -5.62 9.96
C MET A 49 -7.85 -4.45 9.99
N VAL A 50 -7.38 -3.23 10.18
CA VAL A 50 -8.24 -2.03 10.22
C VAL A 50 -8.93 -1.75 8.87
N LEU A 51 -8.22 -1.95 7.76
CA LEU A 51 -8.82 -1.81 6.42
C LEU A 51 -9.92 -2.87 6.18
N ASN A 52 -9.70 -4.10 6.63
CA ASN A 52 -10.68 -5.19 6.51
C ASN A 52 -11.92 -4.97 7.39
N GLU A 53 -11.75 -4.39 8.58
CA GLU A 53 -12.88 -3.97 9.43
C GLU A 53 -13.71 -2.85 8.79
N GLY A 54 -13.08 -2.02 7.95
CA GLY A 54 -13.75 -0.93 7.21
C GLY A 54 -14.15 0.27 8.07
N SER A 55 -13.63 0.35 9.30
CA SER A 55 -13.88 1.43 10.27
C SER A 55 -13.08 2.71 9.92
N VAL A 56 -11.89 2.56 9.35
CA VAL A 56 -10.98 3.65 8.97
C VAL A 56 -10.50 3.45 7.53
N LEU A 57 -10.19 4.55 6.81
CA LEU A 57 -9.70 4.52 5.42
C LEU A 57 -10.60 3.72 4.46
N ARG A 58 -11.92 3.80 4.66
CA ARG A 58 -12.90 3.04 3.88
C ARG A 58 -12.80 3.29 2.37
N GLY A 59 -12.66 2.20 1.62
CA GLY A 59 -12.56 2.19 0.16
C GLY A 59 -11.20 2.64 -0.36
N PHE A 60 -10.18 2.78 0.49
CA PHE A 60 -8.80 2.76 0.04
C PHE A 60 -8.37 1.32 -0.24
N GLU A 61 -7.49 1.20 -1.22
CA GLU A 61 -6.85 -0.04 -1.67
C GLU A 61 -5.34 0.10 -1.49
N GLU A 62 -4.66 -1.04 -1.45
CA GLU A 62 -3.19 -1.12 -1.37
C GLU A 62 -2.69 -2.12 -2.41
N GLY A 63 -1.54 -1.82 -3.03
CA GLY A 63 -0.88 -2.74 -3.96
C GLY A 63 -0.40 -4.02 -3.25
N PRO A 64 -0.11 -5.09 -4.01
CA PRO A 64 0.50 -6.29 -3.44
C PRO A 64 1.89 -5.96 -2.86
N ILE A 65 2.13 -6.34 -1.61
CA ILE A 65 3.45 -6.21 -0.98
C ILE A 65 4.22 -7.50 -1.25
N THR A 66 5.37 -7.38 -1.91
CA THR A 66 6.28 -8.47 -2.25
C THR A 66 7.71 -8.24 -1.77
N PHE A 67 7.88 -7.24 -0.90
CA PHE A 67 9.16 -6.79 -0.33
C PHE A 67 9.15 -6.95 1.20
N PRO A 68 10.32 -7.02 1.87
CA PRO A 68 10.40 -7.25 3.31
C PRO A 68 9.92 -6.04 4.13
N PRO A 69 9.68 -6.19 5.45
CA PRO A 69 9.32 -5.08 6.32
C PRO A 69 10.32 -3.91 6.24
N THR A 70 9.82 -2.68 6.25
CA THR A 70 10.62 -1.47 5.99
C THR A 70 11.17 -0.82 7.24
N TYR A 71 10.73 -1.26 8.42
CA TYR A 71 11.13 -0.75 9.73
C TYR A 71 11.26 -1.93 10.71
N LYS A 72 12.11 -1.93 11.74
CA LYS A 72 13.16 -0.96 12.07
C LYS A 72 14.52 -1.59 11.83
N TYR A 73 15.40 -0.87 11.15
CA TYR A 73 16.78 -1.27 10.89
C TYR A 73 17.77 -0.48 11.75
N ASP A 74 18.97 -1.03 11.95
CA ASP A 74 20.09 -0.24 12.44
C ASP A 74 20.63 0.63 11.28
N PRO A 75 20.68 1.98 11.43
CA PRO A 75 21.19 2.86 10.39
C PRO A 75 22.59 2.46 9.91
N GLY A 76 22.77 2.48 8.60
CA GLY A 76 23.98 2.04 7.89
C GLY A 76 23.99 0.56 7.54
N THR A 77 22.97 -0.22 7.92
CA THR A 77 22.99 -1.69 7.79
C THR A 77 21.70 -2.28 7.20
N GLN A 78 21.73 -3.60 6.96
CA GLN A 78 20.55 -4.45 6.68
C GLN A 78 20.06 -5.21 7.91
N THR A 79 20.64 -4.94 9.08
CA THR A 79 20.32 -5.61 10.34
C THR A 79 19.09 -4.97 10.96
N PHE A 80 18.12 -5.79 11.37
CA PHE A 80 16.97 -5.32 12.15
C PHE A 80 17.38 -4.90 13.57
N ASP A 81 16.68 -3.92 14.12
CA ASP A 81 16.94 -3.24 15.40
C ASP A 81 17.67 -4.10 16.45
N SER A 82 18.96 -3.81 16.63
CA SER A 82 19.82 -4.44 17.65
C SER A 82 19.81 -3.68 18.98
N SER A 83 19.09 -2.56 19.07
CA SER A 83 18.95 -1.82 20.33
C SER A 83 18.22 -2.64 21.39
N SER A 84 18.29 -2.20 22.65
CA SER A 84 17.57 -2.83 23.77
C SER A 84 16.04 -2.88 23.58
N LYS A 85 15.50 -2.07 22.67
CA LYS A 85 14.05 -2.03 22.37
C LYS A 85 13.59 -3.18 21.48
N GLN A 86 14.50 -3.80 20.72
CA GLN A 86 14.24 -4.94 19.84
C GLN A 86 12.88 -4.81 19.12
N ARG A 87 12.69 -3.75 18.33
CA ARG A 87 11.40 -3.54 17.64
C ARG A 87 11.15 -4.67 16.64
N THR A 88 9.92 -5.21 16.66
CA THR A 88 9.46 -6.18 15.66
C THR A 88 9.50 -5.55 14.27
N PRO A 89 10.11 -6.21 13.27
CA PRO A 89 10.05 -5.73 11.89
C PRO A 89 8.60 -5.53 11.43
N SER A 90 8.30 -4.40 10.80
CA SER A 90 6.94 -3.96 10.46
C SER A 90 6.89 -3.17 9.14
N TYR A 91 5.72 -3.18 8.50
CA TYR A 91 5.40 -2.39 7.31
C TYR A 91 4.78 -1.05 7.74
N THR A 92 5.62 -0.14 8.24
CA THR A 92 5.19 1.17 8.72
C THR A 92 4.95 2.16 7.58
N ASP A 93 5.73 2.03 6.51
CA ASP A 93 5.73 2.93 5.36
C ASP A 93 4.81 2.36 4.27
N ARG A 94 3.71 3.06 3.97
CA ARG A 94 2.62 2.50 3.14
C ARG A 94 2.14 3.50 2.10
N ILE A 95 1.63 2.99 0.99
CA ILE A 95 0.96 3.76 -0.06
C ILE A 95 -0.43 3.17 -0.30
N LEU A 96 -1.44 3.90 0.15
CA LEU A 96 -2.85 3.58 -0.10
C LEU A 96 -3.38 4.50 -1.19
N PHE A 97 -4.31 4.00 -1.99
CA PHE A 97 -4.94 4.77 -3.04
C PHE A 97 -6.44 4.53 -3.11
N LYS A 98 -7.18 5.54 -3.58
CA LYS A 98 -8.62 5.47 -3.76
C LYS A 98 -9.01 6.21 -5.03
N GLY A 99 -9.62 5.46 -5.93
CA GLY A 99 -10.27 6.01 -7.12
C GLY A 99 -11.71 6.43 -6.85
N LYS A 100 -12.22 7.38 -7.63
CA LYS A 100 -13.63 7.76 -7.59
C LYS A 100 -14.50 6.67 -8.19
N THR A 101 -15.31 6.04 -7.35
CA THR A 101 -16.40 5.18 -7.82
C THR A 101 -17.55 6.08 -8.26
N GLN A 102 -17.87 6.09 -9.56
CA GLN A 102 -19.10 6.69 -10.06
C GLN A 102 -20.28 6.11 -9.24
N PRO A 103 -21.18 6.93 -8.67
CA PRO A 103 -22.37 6.40 -8.04
C PRO A 103 -23.16 5.63 -9.11
N ARG A 104 -23.50 4.37 -8.83
CA ARG A 104 -24.42 3.53 -9.62
C ARG A 104 -25.85 4.11 -9.55
N GLY A 105 -26.04 5.36 -9.98
CA GLY A 105 -27.22 6.17 -9.65
C GLY A 105 -27.82 6.97 -10.81
N TYR A 106 -27.29 6.86 -12.03
CA TYR A 106 -28.01 7.31 -13.22
C TYR A 106 -27.79 6.31 -14.36
N MET A 107 -28.52 5.19 -14.30
CA MET A 107 -28.74 4.34 -15.48
C MET A 107 -29.56 5.16 -16.49
N ARG A 108 -28.87 5.93 -17.34
CA ARG A 108 -29.48 6.42 -18.59
C ARG A 108 -29.77 5.18 -19.43
N ARG A 109 -31.04 4.80 -19.50
CA ARG A 109 -31.51 3.72 -20.37
C ARG A 109 -31.23 4.09 -21.82
N VAL A 110 -30.09 3.67 -22.38
CA VAL A 110 -29.91 3.55 -23.83
C VAL A 110 -29.05 2.33 -24.13
N SER A 111 -29.64 1.47 -24.96
CA SER A 111 -29.21 0.27 -25.68
C SER A 111 -27.73 -0.11 -25.74
N HIS A 112 -27.51 -1.42 -25.56
CA HIS A 112 -26.61 -2.29 -26.34
C HIS A 112 -25.64 -1.57 -27.29
N GLU A 113 -24.39 -1.39 -26.87
CA GLU A 113 -23.18 -1.53 -27.69
C GLU A 113 -21.91 -1.32 -26.85
N SER A 114 -21.01 -2.30 -26.89
CA SER A 114 -19.56 -2.23 -26.60
C SER A 114 -19.07 -1.85 -25.18
N SER A 115 -18.31 -2.80 -24.65
CA SER A 115 -17.53 -2.82 -23.42
C SER A 115 -16.35 -1.82 -23.39
N ASN A 116 -16.61 -0.53 -23.28
CA ASN A 116 -15.56 0.48 -23.01
C ASN A 116 -16.08 1.60 -22.11
N LEU A 117 -16.65 1.23 -20.96
CA LEU A 117 -16.89 2.21 -19.90
C LEU A 117 -15.51 2.59 -19.33
N HIS A 118 -14.92 3.66 -19.87
CA HIS A 118 -13.76 4.31 -19.28
C HIS A 118 -14.07 4.54 -17.79
N LYS A 119 -13.47 3.72 -16.93
CA LYS A 119 -13.59 3.87 -15.47
C LYS A 119 -12.77 5.09 -15.09
N ASP A 120 -13.32 6.27 -15.32
CA ASP A 120 -12.68 7.52 -14.91
C ASP A 120 -12.35 7.46 -13.43
N GLY A 121 -11.10 7.78 -13.08
CA GLY A 121 -10.59 7.67 -11.72
C GLY A 121 -10.24 6.25 -11.26
N HIS A 122 -10.25 5.23 -12.12
CA HIS A 122 -9.62 3.94 -11.77
C HIS A 122 -8.10 4.12 -11.67
N ILE A 123 -7.53 3.60 -10.58
CA ILE A 123 -6.10 3.62 -10.32
C ILE A 123 -5.62 2.17 -10.41
N GLU A 124 -4.70 1.92 -11.35
CA GLU A 124 -4.00 0.65 -11.51
C GLU A 124 -2.62 0.79 -10.85
N CYS A 125 -2.32 -0.03 -9.85
CA CYS A 125 -0.98 -0.12 -9.26
C CYS A 125 -0.12 -1.02 -10.15
N LEU A 126 0.88 -0.43 -10.83
CA LEU A 126 1.79 -1.14 -11.72
C LEU A 126 2.99 -1.72 -10.96
N VAL A 127 3.51 -0.96 -9.99
CA VAL A 127 4.64 -1.35 -9.14
C VAL A 127 4.42 -0.84 -7.73
N TYR A 128 4.80 -1.64 -6.73
CA TYR A 128 4.85 -1.24 -5.33
C TYR A 128 6.00 -1.98 -4.66
N ASP A 129 7.03 -1.24 -4.26
CA ASP A 129 8.29 -1.84 -3.79
C ASP A 129 9.00 -0.96 -2.75
N SER A 130 10.02 -1.51 -2.12
CA SER A 130 10.96 -0.81 -1.25
C SER A 130 12.34 -0.68 -1.88
N VAL A 131 13.22 0.10 -1.26
CA VAL A 131 14.62 0.25 -1.69
C VAL A 131 15.55 -0.22 -0.56
N PRO A 132 15.83 -1.53 -0.44
CA PRO A 132 16.63 -2.07 0.67
C PRO A 132 18.08 -1.57 0.68
N SER A 133 18.62 -1.14 -0.46
CA SER A 133 20.00 -0.68 -0.62
C SER A 133 20.26 0.70 0.01
N ILE A 134 19.22 1.48 0.30
CA ILE A 134 19.35 2.75 1.03
C ILE A 134 19.27 2.45 2.52
N CYS A 135 20.38 2.72 3.22
CA CYS A 135 20.53 2.36 4.63
C CYS A 135 20.76 3.57 5.54
N THR A 136 20.64 4.80 5.06
CA THR A 136 20.94 6.00 5.88
C THR A 136 19.93 6.24 7.02
N SER A 137 18.75 5.62 6.94
CA SER A 137 17.70 5.66 7.97
C SER A 137 17.46 4.24 8.52
N ASP A 138 16.79 4.18 9.66
CA ASP A 138 16.18 2.97 10.21
C ASP A 138 14.89 2.53 9.47
N HIS A 139 14.45 3.31 8.49
CA HIS A 139 13.41 2.97 7.52
C HIS A 139 14.00 2.71 6.12
N LYS A 140 13.37 1.81 5.37
CA LYS A 140 13.65 1.60 3.93
C LYS A 140 12.65 2.42 3.09
N PRO A 141 13.12 3.23 2.12
CA PRO A 141 12.22 3.98 1.25
C PRO A 141 11.22 3.07 0.55
N VAL A 142 9.96 3.49 0.48
CA VAL A 142 8.88 2.81 -0.23
C VAL A 142 8.42 3.68 -1.39
N TRP A 143 8.15 3.06 -2.54
CA TRP A 143 7.72 3.74 -3.75
C TRP A 143 6.70 2.89 -4.51
N GLY A 144 5.93 3.54 -5.37
CA GLY A 144 4.97 2.86 -6.23
C GLY A 144 4.73 3.63 -7.52
N VAL A 145 4.36 2.89 -8.56
CA VAL A 145 4.00 3.43 -9.88
C VAL A 145 2.55 3.11 -10.13
N PHE A 146 1.79 4.14 -10.50
CA PHE A 146 0.35 4.04 -10.68
C PHE A 146 -0.03 4.60 -12.05
N LYS A 147 -1.01 3.96 -12.67
CA LYS A 147 -1.63 4.40 -13.92
C LYS A 147 -3.07 4.78 -13.66
N THR A 148 -3.49 5.92 -14.20
CA THR A 148 -4.87 6.38 -14.12
C THR A 148 -5.25 7.18 -15.36
N THR A 149 -6.55 7.27 -15.62
CA THR A 149 -7.09 8.11 -16.69
C THR A 149 -7.41 9.48 -16.12
N VAL A 150 -6.72 10.50 -16.64
CA VAL A 150 -6.98 11.90 -16.31
C VAL A 150 -7.97 12.46 -17.32
N ARG A 151 -9.00 13.16 -16.84
CA ARG A 151 -9.92 13.90 -17.71
C ARG A 151 -9.26 15.22 -18.13
N PRO A 152 -9.30 15.60 -19.42
CA PRO A 152 -8.94 16.95 -19.84
C PRO A 152 -9.75 17.97 -19.04
N GLY A 153 -9.10 19.03 -18.58
CA GLY A 153 -9.80 20.17 -17.99
C GLY A 153 -10.71 20.81 -19.04
N ILE A 154 -11.92 21.18 -18.63
CA ILE A 154 -12.75 22.08 -19.43
C ILE A 154 -12.46 23.45 -18.82
N ASP A 155 -11.65 24.27 -19.50
CA ASP A 155 -11.53 25.67 -19.13
C ASP A 155 -12.91 26.32 -19.32
N THR A 156 -13.60 26.62 -18.23
CA THR A 156 -14.84 27.39 -18.19
C THR A 156 -14.64 28.65 -17.37
#